data_AF-A0A0J8BHD7-F1
#
_entry.id   AF-A0A0J8BHD7-F1
#
_cell.length_a   1.000
_cell.length_b   1.000
_cell.length_c   1.000
_cell.angle_alpha   90.00
_cell.angle_beta   90.00
_cell.angle_gamma   90.00
#
_symmetry.space_group_name_H-M   'P 1'
#
loop_
_entity.id
_entity.type
_entity.pdbx_description
1 polymer ?
#
loop_
_entity_poly.entity_id
_entity_poly.type
_entity_poly.pdbx_seq_one_letter_code
_entity_poly.pdbx_strand_id
1 'polypeptide(L)'
;AYESQAPAAVDVLTCFNNALLFNGPSSTGSDVYKSAKSMRGTFAKLHRSKFGSDPPYTGFHVSAPDPLPEEERVELTKPNVAILMDMLDRLKKKYKKALEPFIFCVDPERYPDYYKRVPNPIALSVVEVRGVNLSILFGSLTFF
;
A
#
# COMPACT_ATOMS: atom_id res chain seq x y z
N ALA A 1 -8.57 6.00 -10.52
CA ALA A 1 -7.18 5.53 -10.74
C ALA A 1 -6.24 6.48 -10.00
N TYR A 2 -5.03 6.06 -9.61
CA TYR A 2 -4.11 6.99 -8.93
C TYR A 2 -3.51 7.98 -9.92
N GLU A 3 -3.62 9.29 -9.64
CA GLU A 3 -3.03 10.34 -10.48
C GLU A 3 -1.50 10.41 -10.34
N SER A 4 -0.96 9.73 -9.33
CA SER A 4 0.38 9.96 -8.80
C SER A 4 0.84 8.76 -7.94
N GLN A 5 2.15 8.59 -7.75
CA GLN A 5 2.72 7.52 -6.92
C GLN A 5 2.36 7.67 -5.42
N ALA A 6 2.16 8.89 -4.91
CA ALA A 6 2.08 9.14 -3.48
C ALA A 6 0.77 8.59 -2.88
N PRO A 7 -0.42 8.81 -3.47
CA PRO A 7 -1.65 8.14 -3.05
C PRO A 7 -1.54 6.61 -3.08
N ALA A 8 -0.86 6.06 -4.09
CA ALA A 8 -0.65 4.61 -4.18
C ALA A 8 0.26 4.09 -3.05
N ALA A 9 1.34 4.82 -2.73
CA ALA A 9 2.23 4.49 -1.63
C ALA A 9 1.54 4.60 -0.26
N VAL A 10 0.68 5.61 -0.08
CA VAL A 10 -0.16 5.78 1.12
C VAL A 10 -1.06 4.56 1.32
N ASP A 11 -1.74 4.11 0.27
CA ASP A 11 -2.65 2.98 0.34
C ASP A 11 -1.93 1.65 0.65
N VAL A 12 -0.73 1.43 0.08
CA VAL A 12 0.12 0.27 0.42
C VAL A 12 0.54 0.30 1.88
N LEU A 13 1.03 1.44 2.37
CA LEU A 13 1.45 1.57 3.76
C LEU A 13 0.28 1.46 4.74
N THR A 14 -0.90 1.98 4.36
CA THR A 14 -2.14 1.86 5.14
C THR A 14 -2.53 0.39 5.30
N CYS A 15 -2.36 -0.44 4.27
CA CYS A 15 -2.60 -1.88 4.37
C CYS A 15 -1.79 -2.53 5.50
N PHE A 16 -0.49 -2.21 5.58
CA PHE A 16 0.37 -2.74 6.65
C PHE A 16 0.07 -2.10 8.01
N ASN A 17 -0.23 -0.81 8.06
CA ASN A 17 -0.58 -0.12 9.30
C ASN A 17 -1.87 -0.67 9.91
N ASN A 18 -2.89 -0.98 9.10
CA ASN A 18 -4.13 -1.60 9.55
C ASN A 18 -3.87 -2.95 10.23
N ALA A 19 -2.99 -3.76 9.64
CA ALA A 19 -2.59 -5.03 10.21
C ALA A 19 -1.82 -4.86 11.54
N LEU A 20 -0.92 -3.88 11.61
CA LEU A 20 -0.19 -3.56 12.85
C LEU A 20 -1.15 -3.09 13.96
N LEU A 21 -2.09 -2.21 13.63
CA LEU A 21 -3.09 -1.67 14.55
C LEU A 21 -3.98 -2.77 15.11
N PHE A 22 -4.53 -3.62 14.24
CA PHE A 22 -5.47 -4.65 14.66
C PHE A 22 -4.80 -5.78 15.45
N ASN A 23 -3.65 -6.26 14.98
CA ASN A 23 -2.99 -7.42 15.56
C ASN A 23 -2.19 -7.08 16.83
N GLY A 24 -1.73 -5.84 16.95
CA GLY A 24 -0.99 -5.34 18.10
C GLY A 24 0.37 -6.03 18.34
N PRO A 25 1.28 -5.39 19.10
CA PRO A 25 2.58 -5.94 19.44
C PRO A 25 2.52 -6.88 20.67
N SER A 26 1.55 -7.80 20.78
CA SER A 26 1.47 -8.71 21.94
C SER A 26 2.81 -9.41 22.23
N SER A 27 3.00 -10.04 23.40
CA SER A 27 4.31 -10.49 23.92
C SER A 27 5.23 -11.25 22.95
N THR A 28 4.71 -11.83 21.86
CA THR A 28 5.50 -12.39 20.75
C THR A 28 5.18 -11.80 19.37
N GLY A 29 4.14 -10.98 19.20
CA GLY A 29 3.60 -10.47 17.93
C GLY A 29 3.02 -11.58 17.06
N SER A 30 1.78 -11.41 16.57
CA SER A 30 1.21 -12.39 15.62
C SER A 30 2.06 -12.48 14.35
N ASP A 31 1.99 -13.60 13.63
CA ASP A 31 2.72 -13.74 12.36
C ASP A 31 2.30 -12.68 11.35
N VAL A 32 1.03 -12.25 11.39
CA VAL A 32 0.50 -11.12 10.61
C VAL A 32 1.16 -9.81 11.05
N TYR A 33 1.29 -9.55 12.36
CA TYR A 33 1.98 -8.37 12.88
C TYR A 33 3.45 -8.33 12.45
N LYS A 34 4.18 -9.44 12.60
CA LYS A 34 5.58 -9.58 12.18
C LYS A 34 5.74 -9.35 10.68
N SER A 35 4.85 -9.95 9.89
CA SER A 35 4.82 -9.79 8.44
C SER A 35 4.54 -8.34 8.04
N ALA A 36 3.55 -7.69 8.66
CA ALA A 36 3.24 -6.29 8.39
C ALA A 36 4.42 -5.36 8.73
N LYS A 37 5.08 -5.57 9.88
CA LYS A 37 6.26 -4.80 10.28
C LYS A 37 7.41 -4.96 9.29
N SER A 38 7.68 -6.19 8.89
CA SER A 38 8.74 -6.53 7.93
C SER A 38 8.45 -5.96 6.53
N MET A 39 7.22 -6.12 6.03
CA MET A 39 6.82 -5.68 4.69
C MET A 39 6.74 -4.16 4.60
N ARG A 40 6.26 -3.47 5.64
CA ARG A 40 6.31 -2.01 5.73
C ARG A 40 7.75 -1.48 5.61
N GLY A 41 8.68 -2.08 6.37
CA GLY A 41 10.10 -1.69 6.31
C GLY A 41 10.74 -1.99 4.95
N THR A 42 10.40 -3.12 4.34
CA THR A 42 10.90 -3.51 3.01
C THR A 42 10.37 -2.56 1.93
N PHE A 43 9.09 -2.23 1.95
CA PHE A 43 8.48 -1.29 1.03
C PHE A 43 9.12 0.10 1.14
N ALA A 44 9.32 0.61 2.36
CA ALA A 44 9.96 1.90 2.57
C ALA A 44 11.39 1.96 1.99
N LYS A 45 12.19 0.90 2.18
CA LYS A 45 13.53 0.80 1.60
C LYS A 45 13.50 0.79 0.06
N LEU A 46 12.56 0.02 -0.52
CA LEU A 46 12.40 -0.04 -1.97
C LEU A 46 11.93 1.29 -2.54
N HIS A 47 10.99 1.97 -1.87
CA HIS A 47 10.52 3.31 -2.26
C HIS A 47 11.68 4.30 -2.27
N ARG A 48 12.44 4.40 -1.17
CA ARG A 48 13.61 5.28 -1.08
C ARG A 48 14.64 5.00 -2.17
N SER A 49 14.92 3.72 -2.43
CA SER A 49 15.86 3.33 -3.48
C SER A 49 15.40 3.72 -4.89
N LYS A 50 14.09 3.82 -5.15
CA LYS A 50 13.53 4.09 -6.48
C LYS A 50 13.22 5.56 -6.73
N PHE A 51 12.82 6.28 -5.69
CA PHE A 51 12.34 7.65 -5.81
C PHE A 51 13.25 8.68 -5.12
N GLY A 52 14.34 8.25 -4.47
CA GLY A 52 15.28 9.14 -3.79
C GLY A 52 14.75 9.77 -2.50
N SER A 53 13.50 9.48 -2.13
CA SER A 53 12.83 10.02 -0.95
C SER A 53 12.08 8.94 -0.16
N ASP A 54 11.83 9.22 1.12
CA ASP A 54 10.98 8.36 1.94
C ASP A 54 9.55 8.31 1.40
N PRO A 55 8.84 7.17 1.59
CA PRO A 55 7.44 7.12 1.22
C PRO A 55 6.64 8.13 2.06
N PRO A 56 5.50 8.61 1.55
CA PRO A 56 4.65 9.56 2.28
C PRO A 56 4.35 9.05 3.69
N TYR A 57 4.33 9.98 4.65
CA TYR A 57 4.00 9.64 6.03
C TYR A 57 2.58 9.10 6.14
N THR A 58 2.44 7.89 6.67
CA THR A 58 1.17 7.29 7.03
C THR A 58 1.19 6.97 8.52
N GLY A 59 0.53 7.80 9.32
CA GLY A 59 0.36 7.58 10.75
C GLY A 59 -0.55 6.39 11.08
N PHE A 60 -0.71 6.11 12.38
CA PHE A 60 -1.69 5.13 12.89
C PHE A 60 -3.10 5.70 13.03
N HIS A 61 -3.31 6.96 12.64
CA HIS A 61 -4.60 7.64 12.78
C HIS A 61 -5.13 8.13 11.44
N VAL A 62 -6.40 7.80 11.23
CA VAL A 62 -7.28 8.22 10.16
C VAL A 62 -7.78 9.63 10.48
N SER A 63 -7.11 10.59 9.86
CA SER A 63 -7.61 11.85 9.33
C SER A 63 -6.55 12.23 8.32
N ALA A 64 -6.93 12.76 7.16
CA ALA A 64 -5.98 13.16 6.13
C ALA A 64 -4.76 13.83 6.79
N PRO A 65 -3.51 13.46 6.42
CA PRO A 65 -2.36 14.17 6.95
C PRO A 65 -2.61 15.66 6.70
N ASP A 66 -2.24 16.51 7.68
CA ASP A 66 -2.06 17.94 7.42
C ASP A 66 -1.37 18.05 6.05
N PRO A 67 -1.86 18.91 5.14
CA PRO A 67 -1.34 18.97 3.80
C PRO A 67 0.18 19.09 3.90
N LEU A 68 0.88 18.05 3.42
CA LEU A 68 2.34 18.05 3.34
C LEU A 68 2.75 19.40 2.75
N PRO A 69 3.75 20.09 3.34
CA PRO A 69 4.28 21.33 2.81
C PRO A 69 4.42 21.16 1.30
N GLU A 70 3.90 22.13 0.54
CA GLU A 70 3.78 22.02 -0.92
C GLU A 70 5.14 21.70 -1.58
N GLU A 71 6.22 22.08 -0.91
CA GLU A 71 7.64 21.86 -1.24
C GLU A 71 8.10 20.39 -1.10
N GLU A 72 7.43 19.53 -0.32
CA GLU A 72 7.71 18.08 -0.21
C GLU A 72 6.89 17.22 -1.17
N ARG A 73 5.98 17.84 -1.96
CA ARG A 73 5.24 17.14 -3.00
C ARG A 73 6.17 16.90 -4.17
N VAL A 74 6.85 15.75 -4.16
CA VAL A 74 7.51 15.21 -5.36
C VAL A 74 6.53 15.33 -6.52
N GLU A 75 6.95 15.91 -7.65
CA GLU A 75 6.07 16.01 -8.81
C GLU A 75 5.90 14.59 -9.40
N LEU A 76 4.68 14.08 -9.33
CA LEU A 76 4.38 12.65 -9.44
C LEU A 76 3.82 12.33 -10.83
N THR A 77 4.60 11.62 -11.62
CA THR A 77 4.25 11.31 -13.01
C THR A 77 3.65 9.91 -13.15
N LYS A 78 2.88 9.67 -14.22
CA LYS A 78 2.31 8.35 -14.55
C LYS A 78 3.35 7.21 -14.62
N PRO A 79 4.57 7.42 -15.17
CA PRO A 79 5.66 6.45 -15.07
C PRO A 79 5.96 5.97 -13.64
N ASN A 80 5.85 6.85 -12.64
CA ASN A 80 6.13 6.47 -11.26
C ASN A 80 5.08 5.51 -10.70
N VAL A 81 3.82 5.63 -11.11
CA VAL A 81 2.77 4.66 -10.76
C VAL A 81 3.10 3.28 -11.35
N ALA A 82 3.54 3.22 -12.61
CA ALA A 82 3.94 1.97 -13.25
C ALA A 82 5.13 1.30 -12.52
N ILE A 83 6.14 2.09 -12.15
CA ILE A 83 7.28 1.62 -11.35
C ILE A 83 6.80 1.06 -10.01
N LEU A 84 5.86 1.73 -9.34
CA LEU A 84 5.32 1.29 -8.05
C LEU A 84 4.52 -0.01 -8.18
N MET A 85 3.73 -0.19 -9.25
CA MET A 85 3.00 -1.43 -9.51
C MET A 85 3.95 -2.60 -9.83
N ASP A 86 5.00 -2.35 -10.60
CA ASP A 86 6.05 -3.32 -10.90
C ASP A 86 6.88 -3.68 -9.65
N MET A 87 7.13 -2.73 -8.74
CA MET A 87 7.68 -3.01 -7.41
C MET A 87 6.76 -3.92 -6.60
N LEU A 88 5.45 -3.65 -6.60
CA LEU A 88 4.46 -4.43 -5.85
C LEU A 88 4.38 -5.87 -6.36
N ASP A 89 4.38 -6.06 -7.68
CA ASP A 89 4.38 -7.39 -8.31
C ASP A 89 5.62 -8.20 -7.94
N ARG A 90 6.81 -7.58 -7.99
CA ARG A 90 8.06 -8.23 -7.53
C ARG A 90 8.03 -8.57 -6.04
N LEU A 91 7.47 -7.69 -5.20
CA LEU A 91 7.34 -7.94 -3.77
C LEU A 91 6.43 -9.15 -3.52
N LYS A 92 5.28 -9.22 -4.19
CA LYS A 92 4.34 -10.35 -4.13
C LYS A 92 4.97 -11.67 -4.56
N LYS A 93 5.74 -11.67 -5.66
CA LYS A 93 6.46 -12.85 -6.15
C LYS A 93 7.51 -13.33 -5.13
N LYS A 94 8.30 -12.42 -4.58
CA LYS A 94 9.40 -12.75 -3.65
C LYS A 94 8.91 -13.15 -2.26
N TYR A 95 7.88 -12.49 -1.75
CA TYR A 95 7.41 -12.62 -0.36
C TYR A 95 6.01 -13.22 -0.26
N LYS A 96 5.63 -14.09 -1.19
CA LYS A 96 4.27 -14.67 -1.33
C LYS A 96 3.62 -15.06 0.00
N LYS A 97 4.32 -15.84 0.85
CA LYS A 97 3.79 -16.27 2.16
C LYS A 97 3.57 -15.13 3.14
N ALA A 98 4.52 -14.20 3.22
CA ALA A 98 4.42 -13.05 4.13
C ALA A 98 3.35 -12.05 3.68
N LEU A 99 3.06 -12.00 2.37
CA LEU A 99 2.10 -11.07 1.80
C LEU A 99 0.67 -11.61 1.68
N GLU A 100 0.48 -12.92 1.82
CA GLU A 100 -0.83 -13.58 1.71
C GLU A 100 -1.94 -12.87 2.52
N PRO A 101 -1.74 -12.45 3.79
CA PRO A 101 -2.80 -11.82 4.57
C PRO A 101 -3.21 -10.43 4.08
N PHE A 102 -2.44 -9.83 3.17
CA PHE A 102 -2.64 -8.47 2.68
C PHE A 102 -3.19 -8.43 1.25
N ILE A 103 -3.35 -9.60 0.59
CA ILE A 103 -3.82 -9.65 -0.80
C ILE A 103 -5.28 -9.24 -0.91
N PHE A 104 -6.13 -9.73 -0.01
CA PHE A 104 -7.57 -9.48 -0.01
C PHE A 104 -8.02 -8.83 1.29
N CYS A 105 -9.16 -8.13 1.24
CA CYS A 105 -9.77 -7.60 2.44
C CYS A 105 -10.17 -8.73 3.39
N VAL A 106 -10.13 -8.43 4.69
CA VAL A 106 -10.64 -9.32 5.72
C VAL A 106 -12.14 -9.55 5.49
N ASP A 107 -12.64 -10.76 5.70
CA ASP A 107 -14.08 -11.03 5.58
C ASP A 107 -14.85 -10.34 6.73
N PRO A 108 -15.79 -9.42 6.44
CA PRO A 108 -16.54 -8.69 7.46
C PRO A 108 -17.54 -9.55 8.23
N GLU A 109 -18.07 -10.63 7.63
CA GLU A 109 -18.98 -11.56 8.32
C GLU A 109 -18.20 -12.43 9.30
N ARG A 110 -17.01 -12.86 8.91
CA ARG A 110 -16.14 -13.72 9.73
C ARG A 110 -15.38 -12.95 10.81
N TYR A 111 -15.01 -11.70 10.56
CA TYR A 111 -14.23 -10.87 11.48
C TYR A 111 -14.83 -9.46 11.64
N PRO A 112 -16.04 -9.31 12.18
CA PRO A 112 -16.70 -8.01 12.32
C PRO A 112 -15.92 -7.04 13.22
N ASP A 113 -15.16 -7.54 14.20
CA ASP A 113 -14.34 -6.71 15.09
C ASP A 113 -13.15 -6.04 14.40
N TYR A 114 -12.72 -6.55 13.24
CA TYR A 114 -11.70 -5.88 12.40
C TYR A 114 -12.21 -4.52 11.95
N TYR A 115 -13.43 -4.47 11.43
CA TYR A 115 -14.06 -3.27 10.90
C TYR A 115 -14.48 -2.27 11.98
N LYS A 116 -14.59 -2.70 13.24
CA LYS A 116 -14.77 -1.78 14.38
C LYS A 116 -13.50 -1.03 14.75
N ARG A 117 -12.32 -1.60 14.45
CA ARG A 117 -11.01 -1.06 14.84
C ARG A 117 -10.23 -0.43 13.69
N VAL A 118 -10.49 -0.88 12.46
CA VAL A 118 -9.82 -0.43 11.25
C VAL A 118 -10.78 0.47 10.46
N PRO A 119 -10.60 1.80 10.47
CA PRO A 119 -11.57 2.72 9.87
C PRO A 119 -11.53 2.73 8.34
N ASN A 120 -10.35 2.51 7.76
CA ASN A 120 -10.13 2.50 6.31
C ASN A 120 -9.52 1.16 5.86
N PRO A 121 -10.31 0.08 5.79
CA PRO A 121 -9.85 -1.21 5.27
C PRO A 121 -9.34 -1.10 3.83
N ILE A 122 -8.17 -1.68 3.55
CA ILE A 122 -7.60 -1.74 2.21
C ILE A 122 -6.71 -2.97 2.06
N ALA A 123 -6.67 -3.51 0.85
CA ALA A 123 -5.87 -4.68 0.49
C ALA A 123 -5.07 -4.41 -0.80
N LEU A 124 -4.00 -5.17 -1.01
CA LEU A 124 -3.12 -5.01 -2.18
C LEU A 124 -3.85 -5.21 -3.51
N SER A 125 -4.84 -6.11 -3.57
CA SER A 125 -5.68 -6.28 -4.77
C SER A 125 -6.45 -5.01 -5.14
N VAL A 126 -6.93 -4.26 -4.14
CA VAL A 126 -7.61 -2.97 -4.34
C VAL A 126 -6.63 -1.93 -4.88
N VAL A 127 -5.41 -1.89 -4.35
CA VAL A 127 -4.33 -1.01 -4.83
C VAL A 127 -3.99 -1.30 -6.28
N GLU A 128 -3.86 -2.57 -6.64
CA GLU A 128 -3.57 -3.00 -8.01
C GLU A 128 -4.67 -2.59 -8.99
N VAL A 129 -5.95 -2.84 -8.67
CA VAL A 129 -7.07 -2.41 -9.52
C VAL A 129 -7.11 -0.89 -9.70
N ARG A 130 -6.81 -0.12 -8.64
CA ARG A 130 -6.71 1.35 -8.72
C ARG A 130 -5.53 1.82 -9.58
N GLY A 131 -4.41 1.08 -9.57
CA GLY A 131 -3.23 1.35 -10.40
C GLY A 131 -3.41 0.97 -11.87
N VAL A 132 -4.04 -0.18 -12.15
CA VAL A 132 -4.21 -0.76 -13.50
C VAL A 132 -5.24 -0.02 -14.35
N ASN A 133 -6.21 0.67 -13.74
CA ASN A 133 -7.18 1.49 -14.48
C ASN A 133 -6.52 2.58 -15.36
N LEU A 134 -5.22 2.86 -15.23
CA LEU A 134 -4.44 3.71 -16.13
C LEU A 134 -3.74 2.97 -17.28
N SER A 135 -3.34 1.71 -17.11
CA SER A 135 -2.64 0.96 -18.17
C SER A 135 -3.60 0.48 -19.27
N ILE A 136 -4.85 0.15 -18.91
CA ILE A 136 -5.87 -0.32 -19.86
C ILE A 136 -6.37 0.82 -20.76
N LEU A 137 -6.42 2.06 -20.27
CA LEU A 137 -6.86 3.22 -21.08
C LEU A 137 -5.89 3.60 -22.22
N PHE A 138 -4.64 3.13 -22.20
CA PHE A 138 -3.66 3.41 -23.25
C PHE A 138 -3.18 2.17 -24.01
N GLY A 139 -3.58 0.96 -23.59
CA GLY A 139 -3.32 -0.29 -24.32
C GLY A 139 -4.25 -0.53 -25.52
N SER A 140 -5.32 0.25 -25.68
CA SER A 140 -6.27 0.13 -26.80
C SER A 140 -6.11 1.20 -27.90
N LEU A 141 -4.99 1.92 -27.92
CA LEU A 141 -4.60 2.82 -29.01
C LEU A 141 -3.27 2.37 -29.64
N THR A 142 -3.16 1.08 -29.96
CA THR A 142 -2.30 0.66 -31.08
C THR A 142 -3.14 0.67 -32.34
N PHE A 143 -2.90 1.66 -33.19
CA PHE A 143 -3.36 1.70 -34.57
C PHE A 143 -3.07 0.36 -35.26
N PHE A 144 -4.13 -0.25 -35.82
CA PHE A 144 -4.08 -1.02 -37.06
C PHE A 144 -5.35 -0.69 -37.85
#